data_AF-A0A0K8VWB7-F1
#
_entry.id   AF-A0A0K8VWB7-F1
#
_cell.length_a   1.000
_cell.length_b   1.000
_cell.length_c   1.000
_cell.angle_alpha   90.00
_cell.angle_beta   90.00
_cell.angle_gamma   90.00
#
_symmetry.space_group_name_H-M   'P 1'
#
loop_
_entity.id
_entity.type
_entity.pdbx_description
1 polymer ?
#
loop_
_entity_poly.entity_id
_entity_poly.type
_entity_poly.pdbx_seq_one_letter_code
_entity_poly.pdbx_strand_id
1 'polypeptide(L)'
;MSIDTLCLFLYIFCKTGLLLKLFISFVPGFITAILYKVLLQQSWSYGLFWGFIITFIYQNSYIRVLRGLPGCFSFGEASILVQGLMLFLLNVILKFFTLLLKTENRSTFEDLNIIMMCALTYLFAMCGLLSAVKVLREPTYFYALMFILVIGVTTTPITDPVPITFLFIFILQDQVRVYIVVFYVIMVVLTILTVWWQIANEEKASTRIRKIFHALIVLVFIPGIIYQCSFLYIATGVAFAIFTVFELIRVCNIPPLAIPLRRAFASFSDEKDAGLLALTPFCLLIGCSMPLWISSCPCGENELLSILAGVLTIGFGDTAASVVGSKFGRIKWRSKYL
;
A
#
# COMPACT_ATOMS: atom_id res chain seq x y z
N MET A 1 6.82 15.55 6.98
CA MET A 1 6.25 14.23 7.36
C MET A 1 7.10 13.44 8.38
N SER A 2 8.36 13.08 8.10
CA SER A 2 9.22 12.44 9.15
C SER A 2 9.46 13.36 10.36
N ILE A 3 9.66 14.65 10.10
CA ILE A 3 9.75 15.69 11.14
C ILE A 3 8.44 15.79 11.92
N ASP A 4 7.30 15.70 11.24
CA ASP A 4 5.97 15.78 11.85
C ASP A 4 5.75 14.62 12.83
N THR A 5 6.19 13.41 12.47
CA THR A 5 6.14 12.23 13.35
C THR A 5 7.03 12.44 14.57
N LEU A 6 8.25 12.93 14.38
CA LEU A 6 9.20 13.20 15.45
C LEU A 6 8.67 14.28 16.41
N CYS A 7 8.19 15.40 15.87
CA CYS A 7 7.59 16.48 16.65
C CYS A 7 6.37 15.99 17.43
N LEU A 8 5.51 15.15 16.83
CA LEU A 8 4.38 14.56 17.53
C LEU A 8 4.84 13.63 18.67
N PHE A 9 5.89 12.84 18.46
CA PHE A 9 6.45 11.98 19.50
C PHE A 9 7.04 12.80 20.65
N LEU A 10 7.82 13.83 20.34
CA LEU A 10 8.35 14.77 21.35
C LEU A 10 7.22 15.47 22.11
N TYR A 11 6.15 15.87 21.41
CA TYR A 11 4.98 16.50 22.02
C TYR A 11 4.28 15.58 23.03
N ILE A 12 4.15 14.29 22.70
CA ILE A 12 3.44 13.30 23.53
C ILE A 12 4.32 12.83 24.70
N PHE A 13 5.59 12.51 24.46
CA PHE A 13 6.43 11.80 25.42
C PHE A 13 7.37 12.69 26.24
N CYS A 14 7.70 13.90 25.78
CA CYS A 14 8.51 14.82 26.58
C CYS A 14 7.63 15.66 27.51
N LYS A 15 7.94 15.62 28.81
CA LYS A 15 7.35 16.55 29.80
C LYS A 15 7.95 17.95 29.59
N THR A 16 7.24 18.77 28.81
CA THR A 16 7.65 20.15 28.49
C THR A 16 6.55 21.13 28.86
N GLY A 17 6.93 22.39 29.10
CA GLY A 17 5.99 23.49 29.35
C GLY A 17 5.12 23.81 28.12
N LEU A 18 3.98 24.48 28.35
CA LEU A 18 2.97 24.78 27.31
C LEU A 18 3.57 25.51 26.10
N LEU A 19 4.46 26.49 26.32
CA LEU A 19 5.11 27.25 25.25
C LEU A 19 5.97 26.37 24.32
N LEU A 20 6.74 25.45 24.91
CA LEU A 20 7.57 24.53 24.13
C LEU A 20 6.72 23.51 23.36
N LYS A 21 5.60 23.06 23.93
CA LYS A 21 4.63 22.21 23.24
C LYS A 21 3.98 22.90 22.05
N LEU A 22 3.59 24.16 22.20
CA LEU A 22 3.08 24.98 21.11
C LEU A 22 4.14 25.08 20.01
N PHE A 23 5.38 25.44 20.35
CA PHE A 23 6.46 25.55 19.39
C PHE A 23 6.69 24.24 18.60
N ILE A 24 6.79 23.10 19.30
CA ILE A 24 6.94 21.77 18.68
C ILE A 24 5.80 21.46 17.70
N SER A 25 4.56 21.91 18.00
CA SER A 25 3.41 21.66 17.11
C SER A 25 3.43 22.47 15.80
N PHE A 26 4.03 23.67 15.81
CA PHE A 26 4.08 24.54 14.63
C PHE A 26 5.30 24.29 13.73
N VAL A 27 6.40 23.77 14.29
CA VAL A 27 7.66 23.50 13.56
C VAL A 27 7.45 22.68 12.27
N PRO A 28 6.69 21.57 12.26
CA PRO A 28 6.45 20.79 11.04
C PRO A 28 5.79 21.59 9.92
N GLY A 29 4.82 22.45 10.26
CA GLY A 29 4.12 23.30 9.30
C GLY A 29 5.05 24.34 8.68
N PHE A 30 5.89 24.99 9.48
CA PHE A 30 6.89 25.94 8.99
C PHE A 30 7.94 25.29 8.11
N ILE A 31 8.49 24.14 8.51
CA ILE A 31 9.48 23.43 7.68
C ILE A 31 8.86 23.00 6.36
N THR A 32 7.62 22.48 6.38
CA THR A 32 6.91 22.13 5.15
C THR A 32 6.68 23.34 4.26
N ALA A 33 6.32 24.50 4.82
CA ALA A 33 6.19 25.76 4.07
C ALA A 33 7.51 26.21 3.43
N ILE A 34 8.63 26.09 4.15
CA ILE A 34 9.97 26.37 3.62
C ILE A 34 10.29 25.43 2.46
N LEU A 35 9.97 24.14 2.58
CA LEU A 35 10.19 23.16 1.50
C LEU A 35 9.35 23.49 0.25
N TYR A 36 8.08 23.90 0.41
CA TYR A 36 7.26 24.40 -0.71
C TYR A 36 7.91 25.62 -1.39
N LYS A 37 8.49 26.52 -0.60
CA LYS A 37 9.16 27.71 -1.14
C LYS A 37 10.46 27.38 -1.87
N VAL A 38 11.32 26.58 -1.26
CA VAL A 38 12.68 26.30 -1.75
C VAL A 38 12.69 25.29 -2.87
N LEU A 39 11.97 24.17 -2.71
CA LEU A 39 12.00 23.06 -3.67
C LEU A 39 10.99 23.23 -4.79
N LEU A 40 9.79 23.73 -4.49
CA LEU A 40 8.69 23.85 -5.45
C LEU A 40 8.50 25.27 -5.98
N GLN A 41 9.35 26.22 -5.56
CA GLN A 41 9.36 27.62 -5.98
C GLN A 41 7.99 28.32 -5.84
N GLN A 42 7.15 27.87 -4.91
CA GLN A 42 5.82 28.43 -4.68
C GLN A 42 5.87 29.73 -3.85
N SER A 43 4.76 30.46 -3.79
CA SER A 43 4.65 31.65 -2.94
C SER A 43 4.65 31.28 -1.44
N TRP A 44 5.07 32.22 -0.59
CA TRP A 44 5.04 32.02 0.87
C TRP A 44 3.63 31.77 1.40
N SER A 45 2.63 32.48 0.86
CA SER A 45 1.23 32.29 1.24
C SER A 45 0.75 30.88 0.92
N TYR A 46 1.09 30.37 -0.27
CA TYR A 46 0.78 29.01 -0.68
C TYR A 46 1.44 27.98 0.24
N GLY A 47 2.76 28.14 0.49
CA GLY A 47 3.52 27.23 1.34
C GLY A 47 3.02 27.18 2.78
N LEU A 48 2.70 28.33 3.37
CA LEU A 48 2.14 28.39 4.73
C LEU A 48 0.76 27.74 4.79
N PHE A 49 -0.14 28.08 3.86
CA PHE A 49 -1.50 27.53 3.84
C PHE A 49 -1.49 26.00 3.72
N TRP A 50 -0.85 25.46 2.69
CA TRP A 50 -0.81 24.01 2.48
C TRP A 50 0.06 23.27 3.49
N GLY A 51 1.17 23.88 3.93
CA GLY A 51 2.06 23.29 4.94
C GLY A 51 1.34 23.04 6.26
N PHE A 52 0.56 24.01 6.75
CA PHE A 52 -0.22 23.83 7.99
C PHE A 52 -1.41 22.89 7.82
N ILE A 53 -2.15 22.98 6.70
CA ILE A 53 -3.28 22.08 6.43
C ILE A 53 -2.84 20.62 6.38
N ILE A 54 -1.77 20.31 5.61
CA ILE A 54 -1.28 18.93 5.48
C ILE A 54 -0.78 18.41 6.83
N THR A 55 -0.05 19.24 7.59
CA THR A 55 0.42 18.87 8.93
C THR A 55 -0.76 18.55 9.87
N PHE A 56 -1.80 19.39 9.86
CA PHE A 56 -2.98 19.19 10.69
C PHE A 56 -3.73 17.90 10.31
N ILE A 57 -3.96 17.66 9.01
CA ILE A 57 -4.63 16.45 8.54
C ILE A 57 -3.80 15.20 8.88
N TYR A 58 -2.47 15.27 8.71
CA TYR A 58 -1.55 14.19 9.06
C TYR A 58 -1.65 13.81 10.53
N GLN A 59 -1.53 14.78 11.45
CA GLN A 59 -1.58 14.52 12.90
C GLN A 59 -2.92 13.91 13.33
N ASN A 60 -4.02 14.46 12.83
CA ASN A 60 -5.36 13.93 13.13
C ASN A 60 -5.55 12.51 12.60
N SER A 61 -5.12 12.25 11.37
CA SER A 61 -5.22 10.93 10.75
C SER A 61 -4.36 9.91 11.48
N TYR A 62 -3.13 10.27 11.85
CA TYR A 62 -2.21 9.42 12.61
C TYR A 62 -2.78 9.01 13.97
N ILE A 63 -3.32 9.96 14.73
CA ILE A 63 -3.96 9.65 16.02
C ILE A 63 -5.20 8.76 15.82
N ARG A 64 -6.01 9.02 14.80
CA ARG A 64 -7.21 8.22 14.49
C ARG A 64 -6.85 6.78 14.10
N VAL A 65 -5.81 6.57 13.30
CA VAL A 65 -5.33 5.23 12.92
C VAL A 65 -4.88 4.46 14.15
N LEU A 66 -4.02 5.06 14.99
CA LEU A 66 -3.51 4.39 16.20
C LEU A 66 -4.61 4.06 17.21
N ARG A 67 -5.62 4.93 17.36
CA ARG A 67 -6.76 4.70 18.27
C ARG A 67 -7.80 3.74 17.69
N GLY A 68 -8.04 3.81 16.39
CA GLY A 68 -9.07 3.03 15.70
C GLY A 68 -8.66 1.59 15.40
N LEU A 69 -7.36 1.33 15.28
CA LEU A 69 -6.78 0.02 14.97
C LEU A 69 -5.72 -0.36 16.01
N PRO A 70 -6.11 -0.55 17.28
CA PRO A 70 -5.18 -0.85 18.35
C PRO A 70 -4.47 -2.19 18.10
N GLY A 71 -3.16 -2.21 18.33
CA GLY A 71 -2.33 -3.41 18.16
C GLY A 71 -2.03 -3.79 16.70
N CYS A 72 -2.53 -3.05 15.72
CA CYS A 72 -2.22 -3.30 14.30
C CYS A 72 -0.85 -2.73 13.91
N PHE A 73 -0.52 -1.52 14.35
CA PHE A 73 0.65 -0.81 13.84
C PHE A 73 1.63 -0.48 14.95
N SER A 74 2.93 -0.62 14.66
CA SER A 74 3.95 0.17 15.33
C SER A 74 3.81 1.67 14.96
N PHE A 75 4.42 2.55 15.76
CA PHE A 75 4.43 3.99 15.45
C PHE A 75 5.04 4.29 14.06
N GLY A 76 6.05 3.52 13.65
CA GLY A 76 6.68 3.64 12.33
C GLY A 76 5.75 3.24 11.19
N GLU A 77 5.11 2.06 11.29
CA GLU A 77 4.18 1.56 10.26
C GLU A 77 2.95 2.46 10.12
N ALA A 78 2.39 2.93 11.24
CA ALA A 78 1.29 3.89 11.22
C ALA A 78 1.71 5.20 10.53
N SER A 79 2.95 5.64 10.74
CA SER A 79 3.46 6.85 10.09
C SER A 79 3.55 6.65 8.58
N ILE A 80 4.20 5.56 8.13
CA ILE A 80 4.33 5.24 6.70
C ILE A 80 2.95 5.12 6.03
N LEU A 81 1.99 4.44 6.67
CA LEU A 81 0.62 4.31 6.15
C LEU A 81 -0.03 5.68 5.96
N VAL A 82 -0.01 6.54 6.98
CA VAL A 82 -0.67 7.85 6.92
C VAL A 82 0.02 8.77 5.92
N GLN A 83 1.35 8.74 5.84
CA GLN A 83 2.09 9.48 4.81
C GLN A 83 1.72 9.01 3.41
N GLY A 84 1.66 7.70 3.18
CA GLY A 84 1.26 7.11 1.90
C GLY A 84 -0.17 7.51 1.51
N LEU A 85 -1.12 7.46 2.45
CA LEU A 85 -2.49 7.90 2.21
C LEU A 85 -2.58 9.40 1.89
N MET A 86 -1.82 10.25 2.59
CA MET A 86 -1.79 11.69 2.32
C MET A 86 -1.21 11.98 0.93
N LEU A 87 -0.11 11.34 0.56
CA LEU A 87 0.50 11.48 -0.76
C LEU A 87 -0.45 10.99 -1.87
N PHE A 88 -1.12 9.85 -1.66
CA PHE A 88 -2.12 9.35 -2.59
C PHE A 88 -3.28 10.35 -2.78
N LEU A 89 -3.86 10.87 -1.69
CA LEU A 89 -4.95 11.84 -1.77
C LEU A 89 -4.53 13.15 -2.43
N LEU A 90 -3.33 13.65 -2.13
CA LEU A 90 -2.78 14.83 -2.79
C LEU A 90 -2.62 14.59 -4.29
N ASN A 91 -2.09 13.42 -4.69
CA ASN A 91 -1.95 13.06 -6.10
C ASN A 91 -3.31 12.97 -6.81
N VAL A 92 -4.33 12.38 -6.16
CA VAL A 92 -5.71 12.35 -6.67
C VAL A 92 -6.23 13.77 -6.90
N ILE A 93 -6.09 14.67 -5.92
CA ILE A 93 -6.55 16.05 -6.03
C ILE A 93 -5.85 16.78 -7.20
N LEU A 94 -4.53 16.64 -7.30
CA LEU A 94 -3.75 17.30 -8.35
C LEU A 94 -4.12 16.78 -9.74
N LYS A 95 -4.27 15.46 -9.92
CA LYS A 95 -4.60 14.86 -11.21
C LYS A 95 -6.07 14.97 -11.59
N PHE A 96 -6.96 15.16 -10.61
CA PHE A 96 -8.39 15.35 -10.86
C PHE A 96 -8.66 16.54 -11.78
N PHE A 97 -7.97 17.67 -11.55
CA PHE A 97 -8.08 18.85 -12.43
C PHE A 97 -7.55 18.57 -13.84
N THR A 98 -6.43 17.84 -13.98
CA THR A 98 -5.89 17.43 -15.28
C THR A 98 -6.84 16.49 -16.03
N LEU A 99 -7.54 15.61 -15.31
CA LEU A 99 -8.54 14.71 -15.89
C LEU A 99 -9.73 15.49 -16.46
N LEU A 100 -10.22 16.51 -15.73
CA LEU A 100 -11.32 17.39 -16.17
C LEU A 100 -10.96 18.21 -17.41
N LEU A 101 -9.71 18.67 -17.50
CA LEU A 101 -9.24 19.52 -18.60
C LEU A 101 -8.92 18.75 -19.90
N LYS A 102 -9.15 17.42 -19.94
CA LYS A 102 -9.00 16.56 -21.14
C LYS A 102 -7.77 16.90 -22.01
N THR A 103 -6.57 16.82 -21.43
CA THR A 103 -5.33 16.92 -22.21
C THR A 103 -5.24 15.80 -23.25
N GLU A 104 -5.09 16.14 -24.53
CA GLU A 104 -5.19 15.20 -25.67
C GLU A 104 -3.96 14.29 -25.88
N ASN A 105 -2.82 14.57 -25.26
CA ASN A 105 -1.59 13.79 -25.43
C ASN A 105 -1.13 13.14 -24.12
N ARG A 106 -1.72 11.99 -23.77
CA ARG A 106 -1.28 11.17 -22.63
C ARG A 106 -0.43 10.01 -23.10
N SER A 107 0.62 9.70 -22.35
CA SER A 107 1.38 8.47 -22.55
C SER A 107 0.59 7.24 -22.05
N THR A 108 0.88 6.04 -22.58
CA THR A 108 0.26 4.79 -22.11
C THR A 108 0.45 4.58 -20.61
N PHE A 109 1.61 4.98 -20.05
CA PHE A 109 1.87 4.89 -18.62
C PHE A 109 1.00 5.85 -17.80
N GLU A 110 0.75 7.07 -18.30
CA GLU A 110 -0.16 8.01 -17.66
C GLU A 110 -1.59 7.45 -17.60
N ASP A 111 -2.07 6.83 -18.68
CA ASP A 111 -3.38 6.20 -18.68
C ASP A 111 -3.46 5.05 -17.66
N LEU A 112 -2.44 4.19 -17.58
CA LEU A 112 -2.35 3.15 -16.54
C LEU A 112 -2.32 3.74 -15.13
N ASN A 113 -1.60 4.85 -14.93
CA ASN A 113 -1.55 5.55 -13.65
C ASN A 113 -2.91 6.13 -13.25
N ILE A 114 -3.64 6.72 -14.21
CA ILE A 114 -5.01 7.24 -13.97
C ILE A 114 -5.96 6.09 -13.67
N ILE A 115 -5.90 4.98 -14.42
CA ILE A 115 -6.70 3.77 -14.15
C ILE A 115 -6.46 3.28 -12.72
N MET A 116 -5.20 3.10 -12.34
CA MET A 116 -4.84 2.64 -10.99
C MET A 116 -5.32 3.61 -9.92
N MET A 117 -5.11 4.91 -10.12
CA MET A 117 -5.51 5.96 -9.20
C MET A 117 -7.02 5.96 -8.98
N CYS A 118 -7.81 6.02 -10.04
CA CYS A 118 -9.27 6.01 -9.98
C CYS A 118 -9.78 4.73 -9.30
N ALA A 119 -9.20 3.58 -9.63
CA ALA A 119 -9.56 2.31 -9.02
C ALA A 119 -9.35 2.31 -7.49
N LEU A 120 -8.18 2.76 -7.05
CA LEU A 120 -7.85 2.85 -5.63
C LEU A 120 -8.68 3.95 -4.92
N THR A 121 -9.07 5.02 -5.60
CA THR A 121 -9.98 6.03 -5.04
C THR A 121 -11.37 5.45 -4.78
N TYR A 122 -11.93 4.67 -5.71
CA TYR A 122 -13.22 4.00 -5.49
C TYR A 122 -13.15 2.99 -4.36
N LEU A 123 -12.07 2.21 -4.29
CA LEU A 123 -11.85 1.29 -3.18
C LEU A 123 -11.71 2.02 -1.84
N PHE A 124 -10.98 3.14 -1.80
CA PHE A 124 -10.84 3.95 -0.59
C PHE A 124 -12.18 4.54 -0.12
N ALA A 125 -12.98 5.07 -1.05
CA ALA A 125 -14.32 5.57 -0.76
C ALA A 125 -15.24 4.46 -0.22
N MET A 126 -15.17 3.27 -0.81
CA MET A 126 -15.89 2.08 -0.33
C MET A 126 -15.47 1.67 1.08
N CYS A 127 -14.16 1.61 1.37
CA CYS A 127 -13.65 1.33 2.72
C CYS A 127 -14.20 2.34 3.73
N GLY A 128 -14.22 3.63 3.37
CA GLY A 128 -14.81 4.69 4.18
C GLY A 128 -16.30 4.47 4.43
N LEU A 129 -17.05 4.09 3.40
CA LEU A 129 -18.48 3.82 3.47
C LEU A 129 -18.79 2.61 4.37
N LEU A 130 -18.06 1.49 4.22
CA LEU A 130 -18.18 0.31 5.09
C LEU A 130 -17.78 0.61 6.54
N SER A 131 -16.82 1.51 6.74
CA SER A 131 -16.41 1.96 8.08
C SER A 131 -17.54 2.76 8.75
N ALA A 132 -18.15 3.69 8.02
CA ALA A 132 -19.20 4.58 8.52
C ALA A 132 -20.56 3.90 8.71
N VAL A 133 -20.96 3.01 7.78
CA VAL A 133 -22.31 2.44 7.74
C VAL A 133 -22.24 0.93 7.96
N LYS A 134 -22.49 0.50 9.21
CA LYS A 134 -22.41 -0.92 9.61
C LYS A 134 -23.37 -1.83 8.86
N VAL A 135 -24.54 -1.33 8.44
CA VAL A 135 -25.54 -2.11 7.67
C VAL A 135 -24.96 -2.65 6.36
N LEU A 136 -24.03 -1.92 5.73
CA LEU A 136 -23.40 -2.35 4.49
C LEU A 136 -22.42 -3.52 4.65
N ARG A 137 -22.15 -3.94 5.89
CA ARG A 137 -21.32 -5.12 6.20
C ARG A 137 -22.14 -6.42 6.17
N GLU A 138 -23.46 -6.35 6.03
CA GLU A 138 -24.26 -7.55 5.78
C GLU A 138 -23.95 -8.11 4.37
N PRO A 139 -23.94 -9.44 4.19
CA PRO A 139 -23.45 -10.06 2.96
C PRO A 139 -24.10 -9.55 1.67
N THR A 140 -25.43 -9.34 1.66
CA THR A 140 -26.17 -8.88 0.48
C THR A 140 -25.72 -7.50 0.03
N TYR A 141 -25.68 -6.53 0.95
CA TYR A 141 -25.26 -5.16 0.65
C TYR A 141 -23.77 -5.08 0.35
N PHE A 142 -22.94 -5.89 1.03
CA PHE A 142 -21.51 -5.97 0.77
C PHE A 142 -21.24 -6.42 -0.67
N TYR A 143 -21.89 -7.50 -1.12
CA TYR A 143 -21.72 -8.01 -2.49
C TYR A 143 -22.27 -7.05 -3.54
N ALA A 144 -23.39 -6.39 -3.27
CA ALA A 144 -23.91 -5.34 -4.15
C ALA A 144 -22.90 -4.19 -4.30
N LEU A 145 -22.28 -3.76 -3.19
CA LEU A 145 -21.26 -2.72 -3.21
C LEU A 145 -19.99 -3.15 -3.95
N MET A 146 -19.56 -4.41 -3.80
CA MET A 146 -18.44 -4.98 -4.56
C MET A 146 -18.73 -5.04 -6.06
N PHE A 147 -19.95 -5.38 -6.45
CA PHE A 147 -20.38 -5.36 -7.84
C PHE A 147 -20.35 -3.95 -8.42
N ILE A 148 -20.86 -2.95 -7.68
CA ILE A 148 -20.80 -1.54 -8.07
C ILE A 148 -19.35 -1.07 -8.20
N LEU A 149 -18.46 -1.47 -7.28
CA LEU A 149 -17.03 -1.16 -7.38
C LEU A 149 -16.43 -1.74 -8.67
N VAL A 150 -16.67 -3.01 -8.98
CA VAL A 150 -16.14 -3.64 -10.19
C VAL A 150 -16.63 -2.91 -11.44
N ILE A 151 -17.91 -2.56 -11.52
CA ILE A 151 -18.44 -1.76 -12.63
C ILE A 151 -17.75 -0.40 -12.69
N GLY A 152 -17.72 0.34 -11.59
CA GLY A 152 -17.11 1.67 -11.54
C GLY A 152 -15.64 1.65 -11.98
N VAL A 153 -14.86 0.70 -11.49
CA VAL A 153 -13.43 0.58 -11.84
C VAL A 153 -13.22 0.21 -13.31
N THR A 154 -14.11 -0.58 -13.90
CA THR A 154 -13.92 -1.12 -15.26
C THR A 154 -14.52 -0.26 -16.36
N THR A 155 -15.61 0.46 -16.08
CA THR A 155 -16.41 1.15 -17.11
C THR A 155 -16.37 2.66 -17.04
N THR A 156 -15.69 3.26 -16.05
CA THR A 156 -15.63 4.72 -15.95
C THR A 156 -14.87 5.32 -17.13
N PRO A 157 -15.39 6.37 -17.78
CA PRO A 157 -14.83 6.89 -19.04
C PRO A 157 -13.62 7.80 -18.77
N ILE A 158 -12.58 7.24 -18.16
CA ILE A 158 -11.31 7.92 -17.85
C ILE A 158 -10.27 7.77 -18.97
N THR A 159 -10.41 6.72 -19.77
CA THR A 159 -9.64 6.40 -20.97
C THR A 159 -10.59 6.13 -22.13
N ASP A 160 -10.10 6.24 -23.36
CA ASP A 160 -10.83 5.84 -24.57
C ASP A 160 -9.97 4.82 -25.35
N PRO A 161 -10.34 3.52 -25.38
CA PRO A 161 -11.56 2.91 -24.85
C PRO A 161 -11.58 2.81 -23.30
N VAL A 162 -12.72 2.41 -22.72
CA VAL A 162 -12.90 2.25 -21.26
C VAL A 162 -11.82 1.34 -20.63
N PRO A 163 -11.51 1.51 -19.33
CA PRO A 163 -10.36 0.88 -18.66
C PRO A 163 -10.22 -0.62 -18.89
N ILE A 164 -11.31 -1.38 -18.83
CA ILE A 164 -11.26 -2.83 -19.03
C ILE A 164 -10.78 -3.18 -20.44
N THR A 165 -11.34 -2.55 -21.46
CA THR A 165 -10.98 -2.76 -22.86
C THR A 165 -9.56 -2.26 -23.12
N PHE A 166 -9.20 -1.10 -22.56
CA PHE A 166 -7.85 -0.56 -22.63
C PHE A 166 -6.83 -1.55 -22.06
N LEU A 167 -7.07 -2.11 -20.87
CA LEU A 167 -6.19 -3.09 -20.24
C LEU A 167 -6.11 -4.40 -21.03
N PHE A 168 -7.22 -4.89 -21.61
CA PHE A 168 -7.20 -6.07 -22.47
C PHE A 168 -6.36 -5.85 -23.72
N ILE A 169 -6.55 -4.73 -24.42
CA ILE A 169 -5.75 -4.38 -25.60
C ILE A 169 -4.29 -4.23 -25.20
N PHE A 170 -4.01 -3.48 -24.14
CA PHE A 170 -2.67 -3.30 -23.59
C PHE A 170 -2.01 -4.66 -23.33
N ILE A 171 -2.66 -5.58 -22.63
CA ILE A 171 -2.07 -6.90 -22.32
C ILE A 171 -1.76 -7.71 -23.58
N LEU A 172 -2.69 -7.75 -24.54
CA LEU A 172 -2.59 -8.61 -25.72
C LEU A 172 -1.68 -8.06 -26.82
N GLN A 173 -1.40 -6.75 -26.81
CA GLN A 173 -0.58 -6.09 -27.82
C GLN A 173 0.89 -6.54 -27.82
N ASP A 174 1.41 -6.99 -26.67
CA ASP A 174 2.81 -7.37 -26.50
C ASP A 174 2.94 -8.83 -26.06
N GLN A 175 3.63 -9.65 -26.86
CA GLN A 175 3.85 -11.07 -26.59
C GLN A 175 4.64 -11.30 -25.30
N VAL A 176 5.62 -10.43 -24.99
CA VAL A 176 6.40 -10.53 -23.75
C VAL A 176 5.49 -10.30 -22.54
N ARG A 177 4.54 -9.37 -22.66
CA ARG A 177 3.54 -9.12 -21.62
C ARG A 177 2.63 -10.32 -21.40
N VAL A 178 2.19 -10.98 -22.46
CA VAL A 178 1.41 -12.22 -22.35
C VAL A 178 2.20 -13.32 -21.63
N TYR A 179 3.49 -13.51 -21.96
CA TYR A 179 4.34 -14.47 -21.25
C TYR A 179 4.49 -14.13 -19.77
N ILE A 180 4.64 -12.84 -19.42
CA ILE A 180 4.68 -12.40 -18.02
C ILE A 180 3.36 -12.65 -17.31
N VAL A 181 2.21 -12.44 -17.96
CA VAL A 181 0.89 -12.76 -17.39
C VAL A 181 0.80 -14.26 -17.07
N VAL A 182 1.18 -15.13 -18.01
CA VAL A 182 1.20 -16.60 -17.77
C VAL A 182 2.11 -16.94 -16.59
N PHE A 183 3.31 -16.34 -16.55
CA PHE A 183 4.24 -16.53 -15.44
C PHE A 183 3.66 -16.08 -14.10
N TYR A 184 2.96 -14.93 -14.05
CA TYR A 184 2.30 -14.45 -12.84
C TYR A 184 1.15 -15.36 -12.40
N VAL A 185 0.38 -15.92 -13.34
CA VAL A 185 -0.65 -16.92 -13.02
C VAL A 185 -0.02 -18.15 -12.35
N ILE A 186 1.13 -18.62 -12.85
CA ILE A 186 1.88 -19.72 -12.21
C ILE A 186 2.30 -19.33 -10.78
N MET A 187 2.82 -18.13 -10.56
CA MET A 187 3.19 -17.65 -9.22
C MET A 187 2.00 -17.57 -8.26
N VAL A 188 0.82 -17.16 -8.75
CA VAL A 188 -0.43 -17.15 -7.97
C VAL A 188 -0.84 -18.58 -7.60
N VAL A 189 -0.77 -19.52 -8.55
CA VAL A 189 -1.06 -20.94 -8.27
C VAL A 189 -0.12 -21.49 -7.20
N LEU A 190 1.20 -21.22 -7.30
CA LEU A 190 2.16 -21.64 -6.28
C LEU A 190 1.87 -21.01 -4.91
N THR A 191 1.43 -19.74 -4.87
CA THR A 191 1.00 -19.07 -3.64
C THR A 191 -0.20 -19.79 -3.01
N ILE A 192 -1.22 -20.10 -3.81
CA ILE A 192 -2.42 -20.82 -3.36
C ILE A 192 -2.06 -22.22 -2.84
N LEU A 193 -1.23 -22.96 -3.57
CA LEU A 193 -0.76 -24.29 -3.16
C LEU A 193 0.03 -24.23 -1.84
N THR A 194 0.88 -23.22 -1.67
CA THR A 194 1.64 -23.00 -0.42
C THR A 194 0.70 -22.75 0.75
N VAL A 195 -0.29 -21.88 0.57
CA VAL A 195 -1.30 -21.57 1.61
C VAL A 195 -2.15 -22.80 1.91
N TRP A 196 -2.61 -23.53 0.89
CA TRP A 196 -3.44 -24.72 1.06
C TRP A 196 -2.68 -25.82 1.81
N TRP A 197 -1.44 -26.12 1.40
CA TRP A 197 -0.57 -27.07 2.08
C TRP A 197 -0.33 -26.67 3.54
N GLN A 198 -0.08 -25.40 3.81
CA GLN A 198 0.14 -24.92 5.17
C GLN A 198 -1.12 -25.05 6.05
N ILE A 199 -2.30 -24.72 5.51
CA ILE A 199 -3.57 -24.88 6.23
C ILE A 199 -3.84 -26.36 6.53
N ALA A 200 -3.54 -27.25 5.59
CA ALA A 200 -3.76 -28.69 5.74
C ALA A 200 -2.88 -29.33 6.82
N ASN A 201 -1.69 -28.76 7.08
CA ASN A 201 -0.82 -29.25 8.15
C ASN A 201 -1.28 -28.83 9.56
N GLU A 202 -2.27 -27.94 9.69
CA GLU A 202 -2.81 -27.40 10.96
C GLU A 202 -1.76 -26.78 11.92
N GLU A 203 -0.55 -26.54 11.42
CA GLU A 203 0.54 -25.92 12.17
C GLU A 203 0.63 -24.41 11.90
N LYS A 204 1.26 -23.69 12.84
CA LYS A 204 1.68 -22.31 12.59
C LYS A 204 2.88 -22.28 11.66
N ALA A 205 2.84 -21.41 10.66
CA ALA A 205 3.92 -21.26 9.71
C ALA A 205 5.19 -20.78 10.41
N SER A 206 6.30 -21.50 10.18
CA SER A 206 7.62 -21.05 10.62
C SER A 206 8.09 -19.84 9.80
N THR A 207 9.08 -19.10 10.31
CA THR A 207 9.72 -17.99 9.59
C THR A 207 10.21 -18.42 8.20
N ARG A 208 10.71 -19.67 8.06
CA ARG A 208 11.17 -20.21 6.78
C ARG A 208 10.03 -20.33 5.75
N ILE A 209 8.86 -20.78 6.19
CA ILE A 209 7.68 -20.92 5.32
C ILE A 209 7.21 -19.53 4.88
N ARG A 210 7.25 -18.52 5.77
CA ARG A 210 6.96 -17.11 5.41
C ARG A 210 7.93 -16.54 4.37
N LYS A 211 9.17 -17.05 4.27
CA LYS A 211 10.13 -16.64 3.23
C LYS A 211 9.80 -17.16 1.84
N ILE A 212 8.91 -18.15 1.71
CA ILE A 212 8.41 -18.58 0.39
C ILE A 212 7.74 -17.40 -0.32
N PHE A 213 6.92 -16.61 0.38
CA PHE A 213 6.28 -15.43 -0.21
C PHE A 213 7.28 -14.33 -0.60
N HIS A 214 8.41 -14.22 0.12
CA HIS A 214 9.49 -13.30 -0.24
C HIS A 214 10.19 -13.73 -1.53
N ALA A 215 10.44 -15.04 -1.69
CA ALA A 215 10.97 -15.57 -2.94
C ALA A 215 9.99 -15.38 -4.10
N LEU A 216 8.70 -15.67 -3.89
CA LEU A 216 7.66 -15.51 -4.91
C LEU A 216 7.51 -14.04 -5.35
N ILE A 217 7.48 -13.07 -4.41
CA ILE A 217 7.35 -11.67 -4.78
C ILE A 217 8.61 -11.16 -5.51
N VAL A 218 9.80 -11.61 -5.13
CA VAL A 218 11.04 -11.30 -5.86
C VAL A 218 10.98 -11.83 -7.30
N LEU A 219 10.50 -13.07 -7.47
CA LEU A 219 10.32 -13.68 -8.79
C LEU A 219 9.29 -12.94 -9.64
N VAL A 220 8.26 -12.33 -9.05
CA VAL A 220 7.29 -11.48 -9.76
C VAL A 220 7.91 -10.13 -10.13
N PHE A 221 8.57 -9.46 -9.19
CA PHE A 221 9.02 -8.08 -9.33
C PHE A 221 10.23 -7.94 -10.24
N ILE A 222 11.26 -8.79 -10.13
CA ILE A 222 12.48 -8.65 -10.94
C ILE A 222 12.18 -8.67 -12.45
N PRO A 223 11.55 -9.72 -13.01
CA PRO A 223 11.23 -9.72 -14.44
C PRO A 223 10.19 -8.66 -14.79
N GLY A 224 9.28 -8.32 -13.88
CA GLY A 224 8.33 -7.23 -14.09
C GLY A 224 9.03 -5.88 -14.27
N ILE A 225 9.97 -5.52 -13.40
CA ILE A 225 10.74 -4.27 -13.48
C ILE A 225 11.60 -4.24 -14.74
N ILE A 226 12.30 -5.35 -15.05
CA ILE A 226 13.25 -5.39 -16.17
C ILE A 226 12.54 -5.40 -17.52
N TYR A 227 11.48 -6.19 -17.69
CA TYR A 227 10.89 -6.44 -19.00
C TYR A 227 9.56 -5.72 -19.24
N GLN A 228 8.75 -5.49 -18.20
CA GLN A 228 7.38 -4.97 -18.34
C GLN A 228 6.98 -4.05 -17.18
N CYS A 229 7.79 -3.01 -16.91
CA CYS A 229 7.64 -2.15 -15.73
C CYS A 229 6.24 -1.51 -15.64
N SER A 230 5.69 -1.01 -16.75
CA SER A 230 4.35 -0.39 -16.75
C SER A 230 3.23 -1.39 -16.45
N PHE A 231 3.38 -2.64 -16.88
CA PHE A 231 2.44 -3.70 -16.53
C PHE A 231 2.57 -4.10 -15.06
N LEU A 232 3.80 -4.24 -14.53
CA LEU A 232 4.01 -4.48 -13.10
C LEU A 232 3.39 -3.37 -12.26
N TYR A 233 3.54 -2.10 -12.66
CA TYR A 233 2.96 -0.95 -11.97
C TYR A 233 1.46 -1.13 -11.73
N ILE A 234 0.68 -1.35 -12.79
CA ILE A 234 -0.77 -1.57 -12.66
C ILE A 234 -1.07 -2.87 -11.89
N ALA A 235 -0.30 -3.94 -12.10
CA ALA A 235 -0.47 -5.21 -11.40
C ALA A 235 -0.30 -5.08 -9.88
N THR A 236 0.64 -4.26 -9.40
CA THR A 236 0.81 -4.00 -7.96
C THR A 236 -0.40 -3.28 -7.36
N GLY A 237 -1.01 -2.33 -8.09
CA GLY A 237 -2.25 -1.67 -7.68
C GLY A 237 -3.43 -2.64 -7.61
N VAL A 238 -3.56 -3.54 -8.59
CA VAL A 238 -4.56 -4.61 -8.59
C VAL A 238 -4.34 -5.57 -7.43
N ALA A 239 -3.10 -5.99 -7.16
CA ALA A 239 -2.77 -6.85 -6.03
C ALA A 239 -3.13 -6.18 -4.69
N PHE A 240 -2.83 -4.89 -4.53
CA PHE A 240 -3.19 -4.12 -3.34
C PHE A 240 -4.72 -4.04 -3.16
N ALA A 241 -5.46 -3.85 -4.25
CA ALA A 241 -6.92 -3.85 -4.23
C ALA A 241 -7.49 -5.22 -3.82
N ILE A 242 -6.96 -6.32 -4.37
CA ILE A 242 -7.35 -7.68 -4.01
C ILE A 242 -7.07 -7.96 -2.54
N PHE A 243 -5.89 -7.60 -2.02
CA PHE A 243 -5.55 -7.77 -0.60
C PHE A 243 -6.53 -7.00 0.30
N THR A 244 -6.86 -5.77 -0.08
CA THR A 244 -7.85 -4.96 0.64
C THR A 244 -9.23 -5.62 0.62
N VAL A 245 -9.70 -6.12 -0.52
CA VAL A 245 -11.01 -6.77 -0.62
C VAL A 245 -11.05 -8.07 0.20
N PHE A 246 -10.02 -8.91 0.13
CA PHE A 246 -9.91 -10.11 0.97
C PHE A 246 -9.92 -9.76 2.45
N GLU A 247 -9.23 -8.68 2.81
CA GLU A 247 -9.20 -8.21 4.19
C GLU A 247 -10.57 -7.68 4.65
N LEU A 248 -11.28 -6.94 3.80
CA LEU A 248 -12.66 -6.50 4.08
C LEU A 248 -13.61 -7.69 4.26
N ILE A 249 -13.51 -8.71 3.41
CA ILE A 249 -14.29 -9.95 3.53
C ILE A 249 -13.99 -10.63 4.87
N ARG A 250 -12.72 -10.72 5.27
CA ARG A 250 -12.28 -11.33 6.53
C ARG A 250 -12.80 -10.54 7.74
N VAL A 251 -12.60 -9.23 7.77
CA VAL A 251 -12.97 -8.35 8.88
C VAL A 251 -14.48 -8.20 9.02
N CYS A 252 -15.22 -8.15 7.90
CA CYS A 252 -16.69 -8.07 7.91
C CYS A 252 -17.36 -9.45 8.04
N ASN A 253 -16.59 -10.54 8.11
CA ASN A 253 -17.09 -11.92 8.22
C ASN A 253 -18.04 -12.34 7.09
N ILE A 254 -17.75 -11.94 5.85
CA ILE A 254 -18.60 -12.21 4.68
C ILE A 254 -18.42 -13.68 4.18
N PRO A 255 -19.47 -14.52 4.20
CA PRO A 255 -19.41 -15.90 3.70
C PRO A 255 -19.47 -15.94 2.17
N PRO A 256 -18.86 -16.95 1.49
CA PRO A 256 -18.22 -18.13 2.09
C PRO A 256 -16.72 -17.93 2.39
N LEU A 257 -16.11 -16.87 1.86
CA LEU A 257 -14.65 -16.70 1.86
C LEU A 257 -14.06 -16.26 3.21
N ALA A 258 -14.85 -15.67 4.12
CA ALA A 258 -14.33 -15.25 5.42
C ALA A 258 -13.71 -16.38 6.25
N ILE A 259 -14.27 -17.61 6.19
CA ILE A 259 -13.74 -18.75 6.95
C ILE A 259 -12.36 -19.18 6.43
N PRO A 260 -12.16 -19.52 5.15
CA PRO A 260 -10.84 -19.89 4.65
C PRO A 260 -9.81 -18.77 4.82
N LEU A 261 -10.20 -17.50 4.64
CA LEU A 261 -9.30 -16.37 4.86
C LEU A 261 -8.85 -16.24 6.32
N ARG A 262 -9.76 -16.45 7.29
CA ARG A 262 -9.38 -16.45 8.73
C ARG A 262 -8.46 -17.62 9.07
N ARG A 263 -8.70 -18.82 8.51
CA ARG A 263 -7.83 -19.98 8.71
C ARG A 263 -6.44 -19.75 8.11
N ALA A 264 -6.38 -19.22 6.90
CA ALA A 264 -5.13 -18.82 6.26
C ALA A 264 -4.37 -17.82 7.14
N PHE A 265 -5.03 -16.72 7.53
CA PHE A 265 -4.42 -15.72 8.38
C PHE A 265 -3.92 -16.31 9.71
N ALA A 266 -4.73 -17.10 10.41
CA ALA A 266 -4.35 -17.71 11.68
C ALA A 266 -3.11 -18.60 11.55
N SER A 267 -2.97 -19.33 10.46
CA SER A 267 -1.82 -20.20 10.22
C SER A 267 -0.52 -19.41 9.95
N PHE A 268 -0.59 -18.25 9.30
CA PHE A 268 0.60 -17.44 8.98
C PHE A 268 0.92 -16.34 9.99
N SER A 269 -0.06 -15.91 10.79
CA SER A 269 0.08 -14.85 11.79
C SER A 269 1.18 -15.15 12.82
N ASP A 270 1.94 -14.11 13.16
CA ASP A 270 2.94 -14.13 14.23
C ASP A 270 2.71 -12.98 15.22
N GLU A 271 3.63 -12.77 16.16
CA GLU A 271 3.56 -11.72 17.16
C GLU A 271 3.41 -10.30 16.60
N LYS A 272 3.70 -10.07 15.32
CA LYS A 272 3.56 -8.78 14.64
C LYS A 272 2.13 -8.54 14.16
N ASP A 273 1.37 -9.60 13.90
CA ASP A 273 -0.02 -9.56 13.44
C ASP A 273 -1.01 -9.70 14.63
N ALA A 274 -0.75 -8.98 15.73
CA ALA A 274 -1.56 -9.06 16.95
C ALA A 274 -2.90 -8.29 16.88
N GLY A 275 -3.02 -7.36 15.92
CA GLY A 275 -4.18 -6.50 15.76
C GLY A 275 -5.32 -7.12 14.94
N LEU A 276 -6.33 -6.29 14.66
CA LEU A 276 -7.47 -6.66 13.82
C LEU A 276 -7.04 -7.00 12.38
N LEU A 277 -6.12 -6.22 11.82
CA LEU A 277 -5.73 -6.29 10.42
C LEU A 277 -4.55 -7.25 10.16
N ALA A 278 -4.60 -7.95 9.04
CA ALA A 278 -3.55 -8.82 8.54
C ALA A 278 -2.54 -8.02 7.72
N LEU A 279 -1.59 -7.35 8.38
CA LEU A 279 -0.73 -6.36 7.72
C LEU A 279 0.49 -6.96 7.01
N THR A 280 1.00 -8.10 7.45
CA THR A 280 2.22 -8.70 6.88
C THR A 280 2.19 -8.81 5.34
N PRO A 281 1.11 -9.30 4.69
CA PRO A 281 1.02 -9.33 3.23
C PRO A 281 1.05 -7.94 2.58
N PHE A 282 0.42 -6.94 3.22
CA PHE A 282 0.46 -5.55 2.75
C PHE A 282 1.85 -4.97 2.87
N CYS A 283 2.54 -5.17 4.00
CA CYS A 283 3.90 -4.66 4.19
C CYS A 283 4.88 -5.22 3.16
N LEU A 284 4.76 -6.50 2.81
CA LEU A 284 5.58 -7.12 1.76
C LEU A 284 5.31 -6.46 0.39
N LEU A 285 4.04 -6.33 -0.01
CA LEU A 285 3.66 -5.74 -1.29
C LEU A 285 4.03 -4.25 -1.37
N ILE A 286 3.64 -3.46 -0.36
CA ILE A 286 3.91 -2.02 -0.28
C ILE A 286 5.42 -1.80 -0.27
N GLY A 287 6.17 -2.55 0.54
CA GLY A 287 7.62 -2.42 0.64
C GLY A 287 8.35 -2.63 -0.68
N CYS A 288 7.93 -3.64 -1.47
CA CYS A 288 8.49 -3.84 -2.81
C CYS A 288 7.99 -2.81 -3.84
N SER A 289 6.75 -2.32 -3.71
CA SER A 289 6.13 -1.40 -4.68
C SER A 289 6.44 0.08 -4.42
N MET A 290 6.90 0.44 -3.23
CA MET A 290 7.06 1.84 -2.81
C MET A 290 7.95 2.67 -3.76
N PRO A 291 9.12 2.18 -4.23
CA PRO A 291 9.92 2.93 -5.21
C PRO A 291 9.18 3.15 -6.54
N LEU A 292 8.41 2.16 -7.01
CA LEU A 292 7.60 2.27 -8.23
C LEU A 292 6.49 3.31 -8.08
N TRP A 293 5.84 3.38 -6.91
CA TRP A 293 4.70 4.27 -6.69
C TRP A 293 5.08 5.73 -6.46
N ILE A 294 6.28 5.98 -5.91
CA ILE A 294 6.74 7.35 -5.56
C ILE A 294 7.55 7.98 -6.70
N SER A 295 8.20 7.20 -7.57
CA SER A 295 8.90 7.77 -8.74
C SER A 295 7.90 8.38 -9.73
N SER A 296 8.27 9.52 -10.29
CA SER A 296 7.47 10.22 -11.31
C SER A 296 7.48 9.50 -12.66
N CYS A 297 8.57 8.80 -12.98
CA CYS A 297 8.73 8.02 -14.20
C CYS A 297 9.46 6.70 -13.90
N PRO A 298 8.80 5.75 -13.21
CA PRO A 298 9.44 4.55 -12.69
C PRO A 298 9.97 3.60 -13.77
N CYS A 299 9.54 3.77 -15.02
CA CYS A 299 9.89 2.89 -16.13
C CYS A 299 10.85 3.53 -17.14
N GLY A 300 11.57 4.59 -16.73
CA GLY A 300 12.64 5.21 -17.53
C GLY A 300 13.99 4.50 -17.39
N GLU A 301 14.90 4.73 -18.34
CA GLU A 301 16.16 3.98 -18.48
C GLU A 301 17.21 4.21 -17.36
N ASN A 302 17.12 5.31 -16.60
CA ASN A 302 18.20 5.75 -15.69
C ASN A 302 17.97 5.45 -14.19
N GLU A 303 16.92 4.71 -13.81
CA GLU A 303 16.54 4.57 -12.38
C GLU A 303 16.47 3.12 -11.85
N LEU A 304 16.98 2.13 -12.59
CA LEU A 304 16.80 0.71 -12.28
C LEU A 304 17.16 0.33 -10.82
N LEU A 305 18.31 0.80 -10.31
CA LEU A 305 18.74 0.49 -8.94
C LEU A 305 17.79 1.11 -7.89
N SER A 306 17.37 2.36 -8.11
CA SER A 306 16.44 3.06 -7.24
C SER A 306 15.08 2.35 -7.20
N ILE A 307 14.60 1.88 -8.36
CA ILE A 307 13.35 1.13 -8.48
C ILE A 307 13.44 -0.26 -7.83
N LEU A 308 14.60 -0.91 -7.93
CA LEU A 308 14.87 -2.20 -7.27
C LEU A 308 15.07 -2.09 -5.76
N ALA A 309 15.23 -0.90 -5.19
CA ALA A 309 15.56 -0.71 -3.77
C ALA A 309 14.57 -1.43 -2.83
N GLY A 310 13.27 -1.42 -3.14
CA GLY A 310 12.23 -2.11 -2.37
C GLY A 310 12.38 -3.64 -2.43
N VAL A 311 12.69 -4.18 -3.61
CA VAL A 311 12.92 -5.63 -3.82
C VAL A 311 14.21 -6.08 -3.11
N LEU A 312 15.28 -5.27 -3.21
CA LEU A 312 16.56 -5.55 -2.58
C LEU A 312 16.47 -5.50 -1.04
N THR A 313 15.76 -4.52 -0.49
CA THR A 313 15.63 -4.36 0.97
C THR A 313 14.63 -5.34 1.57
N ILE A 314 13.43 -5.44 1.02
CA ILE A 314 12.36 -6.26 1.60
C ILE A 314 12.44 -7.70 1.11
N GLY A 315 12.64 -7.94 -0.19
CA GLY A 315 12.73 -9.30 -0.72
C GLY A 315 14.00 -10.03 -0.26
N PHE A 316 15.16 -9.49 -0.62
CA PHE A 316 16.45 -10.10 -0.28
C PHE A 316 16.94 -9.73 1.13
N GLY A 317 16.92 -8.45 1.49
CA GLY A 317 17.47 -7.94 2.74
C GLY A 317 16.78 -8.53 3.97
N ASP A 318 15.44 -8.58 4.01
CA ASP A 318 14.70 -9.19 5.11
C ASP A 318 14.98 -10.71 5.23
N THR A 319 15.13 -11.39 4.09
CA THR A 319 15.51 -12.81 4.06
C THR A 319 16.93 -13.02 4.56
N ALA A 320 17.89 -12.23 4.08
CA ALA A 320 19.27 -12.26 4.52
C ALA A 320 19.39 -11.93 6.02
N ALA A 321 18.70 -10.90 6.51
CA ALA A 321 18.66 -10.53 7.92
C ALA A 321 18.10 -11.67 8.78
N SER A 322 17.04 -12.35 8.33
CA SER A 322 16.50 -13.50 9.05
C SER A 322 17.44 -14.71 9.06
N VAL A 323 18.07 -15.04 7.94
CA VAL A 323 18.97 -16.21 7.83
C VAL A 323 20.29 -15.95 8.55
N VAL A 324 20.96 -14.84 8.23
CA VAL A 324 22.24 -14.46 8.85
C VAL A 324 22.04 -14.10 10.32
N GLY A 325 21.00 -13.35 10.66
CA GLY A 325 20.70 -12.98 12.05
C GLY A 325 20.37 -14.18 12.93
N SER A 326 19.66 -15.19 12.40
CA SER A 326 19.40 -16.43 13.17
C SER A 326 20.66 -17.27 13.42
N LYS A 327 21.60 -17.29 12.46
CA LYS A 327 22.83 -18.09 12.52
C LYS A 327 23.98 -17.40 13.26
N PHE A 328 24.15 -16.10 13.06
CA PHE A 328 25.30 -15.33 13.56
C PHE A 328 24.94 -14.21 14.53
N GLY A 329 23.64 -13.96 14.77
CA GLY A 329 23.19 -12.92 15.70
C GLY A 329 23.61 -13.22 17.14
N ARG A 330 24.31 -12.26 17.76
CA ARG A 330 24.73 -12.34 19.17
C ARG A 330 23.58 -12.04 20.13
N ILE A 331 22.70 -11.12 19.75
CA ILE A 331 21.51 -10.74 20.52
C ILE A 331 20.31 -11.43 19.86
N LYS A 332 19.79 -12.47 20.51
CA LYS A 332 18.55 -13.12 20.08
C LYS A 332 17.36 -12.42 20.72
N TRP A 333 16.30 -12.24 19.95
CA TRP A 333 15.04 -11.76 20.49
C TRP A 333 14.57 -12.72 21.58
N ARG A 334 14.45 -12.23 22.82
CA ARG A 334 13.86 -13.02 23.90
C ARG A 334 12.37 -13.11 23.60
N SER A 335 11.96 -14.19 22.94
CA SER A 335 10.55 -14.59 22.95
C SER A 335 10.21 -14.88 24.42
N LYS A 336 9.67 -13.89 25.12
CA LYS A 336 8.98 -14.15 26.36
C LYS A 336 7.68 -14.83 25.95
N TYR A 337 7.62 -16.13 26.19
CA TYR A 337 6.38 -16.84 26.45
C TYR A 337 5.46 -15.96 27.29
N LEU A 338 4.29 -15.65 26.74
CA LEU A 338 3.03 -15.46 27.46
C LEU A 338 1.92 -16.03 26.59
#